data_AF-A0A9E3J6S1-F1
#
_entry.id   AF-A0A9E3J6S1-F1
#
_cell.length_a   1.000
_cell.length_b   1.000
_cell.length_c   1.000
_cell.angle_alpha   90.00
_cell.angle_beta   90.00
_cell.angle_gamma   90.00
#
_symmetry.space_group_name_H-M   'P 1'
#
loop_
_entity.id
_entity.type
_entity.pdbx_description
1 polymer ?
#
loop_
_entity_poly.entity_id
_entity_poly.type
_entity_poly.pdbx_seq_one_letter_code
_entity_poly.pdbx_strand_id
1 'polypeptide(L)'
;GAAAIGVSVGRVQPGGTTARQAAQCPDRVYIPYDGCRTSRLADGSVVTVLQGYEYPDRRVDTKFWSAELVTPTGQHITVSEWNAAGEKDKPVTRTDPPLSPAQLTRLAAAKEWRTVANALPDPLPDPELPGSDLHARAHLLALLPKGLKVTAKSSDDGDFAYAVVDDGKGKSMVQVNVQPDMLDSAADLFGSDSETLPDGTRVAVKQGPGDRGDQVMWTVDTMRADGKRVVISAFNAGTQNEPATREAPALTIAQMRKMALDALWWSGS
;
A
#
# COMPACT_ATOMS: atom_id res chain seq x y z
N GLY A 1 25.72 -5.22 -21.26
CA GLY A 1 25.94 -4.73 -19.89
C GLY A 1 25.72 -5.85 -18.89
N ALA A 2 26.29 -5.68 -17.70
CA ALA A 2 26.05 -6.55 -16.55
C ALA A 2 24.58 -6.50 -16.11
N ALA A 3 24.13 -7.58 -15.50
CA ALA A 3 22.79 -7.75 -14.95
C ALA A 3 22.84 -8.71 -13.75
N ALA A 4 21.83 -8.65 -12.91
CA ALA A 4 21.58 -9.63 -11.87
C ALA A 4 20.19 -10.23 -12.07
N ILE A 5 20.05 -11.54 -11.78
CA ILE A 5 18.78 -12.25 -11.76
C ILE A 5 18.73 -13.03 -10.45
N GLY A 6 17.62 -12.91 -9.73
CA GLY A 6 17.32 -13.66 -8.52
C GLY A 6 16.07 -14.52 -8.71
N VAL A 7 16.05 -15.68 -8.07
CA VAL A 7 14.84 -16.49 -7.95
C VAL A 7 14.62 -16.80 -6.48
N SER A 8 13.42 -16.54 -5.99
CA SER A 8 12.97 -16.98 -4.68
C SER A 8 11.83 -17.98 -4.86
N VAL A 9 11.83 -19.02 -4.04
CA VAL A 9 10.81 -20.06 -4.04
C VAL A 9 10.28 -20.20 -2.64
N GLY A 10 8.95 -20.15 -2.51
CA GLY A 10 8.25 -20.18 -1.24
C GLY A 10 6.89 -20.86 -1.33
N ARG A 11 6.20 -20.86 -0.21
CA ARG A 11 4.80 -21.28 -0.08
C ARG A 11 3.99 -20.15 0.56
N VAL A 12 2.75 -19.98 0.10
CA VAL A 12 1.77 -19.01 0.61
C VAL A 12 0.44 -19.71 0.82
N GLN A 13 -0.35 -19.27 1.80
CA GLN A 13 -1.67 -19.85 2.02
C GLN A 13 -2.51 -19.65 0.74
N PRO A 14 -3.07 -20.73 0.15
CA PRO A 14 -3.95 -20.59 -1.00
C PRO A 14 -5.12 -19.67 -0.70
N GLY A 15 -5.29 -18.64 -1.53
CA GLY A 15 -6.33 -17.63 -1.34
C GLY A 15 -6.10 -16.67 -0.18
N GLY A 16 -5.01 -16.78 0.57
CA GLY A 16 -4.63 -15.85 1.63
C GLY A 16 -4.18 -14.48 1.12
N THR A 17 -3.98 -13.53 2.03
CA THR A 17 -3.60 -12.14 1.75
C THR A 17 -2.32 -12.06 0.94
N THR A 18 -1.26 -12.77 1.34
CA THR A 18 0.02 -12.79 0.61
C THR A 18 -0.15 -13.32 -0.81
N ALA A 19 -0.95 -14.37 -0.99
CA ALA A 19 -1.25 -14.95 -2.29
C ALA A 19 -2.03 -13.97 -3.19
N ARG A 20 -3.02 -13.27 -2.64
CA ARG A 20 -3.81 -12.26 -3.38
C ARG A 20 -2.95 -11.07 -3.79
N GLN A 21 -2.09 -10.57 -2.89
CA GLN A 21 -1.18 -9.46 -3.17
C GLN A 21 -0.15 -9.79 -4.25
N ALA A 22 0.46 -10.97 -4.22
CA ALA A 22 1.36 -11.42 -5.29
C ALA A 22 0.63 -11.63 -6.64
N ALA A 23 -0.64 -12.03 -6.59
CA ALA A 23 -1.48 -12.26 -7.76
C ALA A 23 -2.13 -10.99 -8.34
N GLN A 24 -1.69 -9.78 -7.96
CA GLN A 24 -2.20 -8.53 -8.51
C GLN A 24 -1.09 -7.51 -8.72
N CYS A 25 -1.32 -6.56 -9.62
CA CYS A 25 -0.44 -5.41 -9.76
C CYS A 25 -0.43 -4.58 -8.48
N PRO A 26 0.74 -4.09 -8.04
CA PRO A 26 0.79 -3.20 -6.90
C PRO A 26 0.01 -1.92 -7.19
N ASP A 27 -0.41 -1.25 -6.12
CA ASP A 27 -1.09 0.03 -6.24
C ASP A 27 -0.12 1.10 -6.76
N ARG A 28 -0.46 1.74 -7.88
CA ARG A 28 0.35 2.78 -8.54
C ARG A 28 0.61 4.00 -7.66
N VAL A 29 -0.25 4.26 -6.66
CA VAL A 29 -0.06 5.38 -5.73
C VAL A 29 1.17 5.14 -4.84
N TYR A 30 1.44 3.89 -4.46
CA TYR A 30 2.59 3.54 -3.63
C TYR A 30 3.80 3.10 -4.44
N ILE A 31 3.57 2.39 -5.54
CA ILE A 31 4.62 1.83 -6.39
C ILE A 31 4.37 2.30 -7.82
N PRO A 32 5.01 3.39 -8.27
CA PRO A 32 5.03 3.76 -9.67
C PRO A 32 5.70 2.66 -10.50
N TYR A 33 5.15 2.36 -11.67
CA TYR A 33 5.73 1.37 -12.58
C TYR A 33 5.44 1.71 -14.04
N ASP A 34 6.34 1.26 -14.92
CA ASP A 34 6.25 1.43 -16.37
C ASP A 34 5.20 0.49 -16.96
N GLY A 35 5.17 -0.75 -16.47
CA GLY A 35 4.23 -1.78 -16.90
C GLY A 35 3.91 -2.74 -15.77
N CYS A 36 2.65 -3.16 -15.68
CA CYS A 36 2.29 -4.30 -14.87
C CYS A 36 1.17 -5.08 -15.53
N ARG A 37 1.29 -6.41 -15.53
CA ARG A 37 0.29 -7.30 -16.09
C ARG A 37 0.14 -8.54 -15.24
N THR A 38 -1.08 -8.78 -14.79
CA THR A 38 -1.50 -10.06 -14.22
C THR A 38 -2.11 -10.94 -15.31
N SER A 39 -1.81 -12.24 -15.32
CA SER A 39 -2.36 -13.22 -16.27
C SER A 39 -2.57 -14.57 -15.59
N ARG A 40 -3.62 -15.28 -15.98
CA ARG A 40 -3.87 -16.66 -15.53
C ARG A 40 -3.33 -17.65 -16.56
N LEU A 41 -2.59 -18.64 -16.09
CA LEU A 41 -2.02 -19.71 -16.90
C LEU A 41 -3.00 -20.89 -17.02
N ALA A 42 -2.73 -21.80 -17.96
CA ALA A 42 -3.59 -22.94 -18.26
C ALA A 42 -3.77 -23.91 -17.07
N ASP A 43 -2.81 -23.97 -16.15
CA ASP A 43 -2.89 -24.79 -14.94
C ASP A 43 -3.55 -24.07 -13.75
N GLY A 44 -4.16 -22.91 -13.99
CA GLY A 44 -4.85 -22.11 -12.99
C GLY A 44 -3.94 -21.17 -12.21
N SER A 45 -2.61 -21.27 -12.34
CA SER A 45 -1.66 -20.35 -11.71
C SER A 45 -1.89 -18.92 -12.17
N VAL A 46 -1.62 -17.96 -11.30
CA VAL A 46 -1.65 -16.54 -11.63
C VAL A 46 -0.22 -16.01 -11.62
N VAL A 47 0.16 -15.29 -12.65
CA VAL A 47 1.46 -14.61 -12.75
C VAL A 47 1.24 -13.11 -12.88
N THR A 48 1.93 -12.33 -12.07
CA THR A 48 2.00 -10.87 -12.16
C THR A 48 3.41 -10.49 -12.59
N VAL A 49 3.54 -9.83 -13.74
CA VAL A 49 4.82 -9.28 -14.20
C VAL A 49 4.82 -7.78 -13.98
N LEU A 50 5.81 -7.29 -13.23
CA LEU A 50 6.04 -5.88 -12.93
C LEU A 50 7.29 -5.39 -13.66
N GLN A 51 7.21 -4.21 -14.26
CA GLN A 51 8.33 -3.51 -14.89
C GLN A 51 8.39 -2.11 -14.32
N GLY A 52 9.48 -1.78 -13.61
CA GLY A 52 9.70 -0.45 -13.06
C GLY A 52 11.14 -0.24 -12.62
N TYR A 53 11.28 0.43 -11.49
CA TYR A 53 12.55 0.85 -10.93
C TYR A 53 12.74 0.30 -9.53
N GLU A 54 14.00 0.10 -9.14
CA GLU A 54 14.37 -0.33 -7.79
C GLU A 54 13.84 0.64 -6.72
N TYR A 55 13.92 1.94 -7.00
CA TYR A 55 13.42 2.98 -6.12
C TYR A 55 12.18 3.65 -6.72
N PRO A 56 11.04 3.66 -6.02
CA PRO A 56 9.81 4.33 -6.46
C PRO A 56 9.98 5.82 -6.78
N ASP A 57 10.89 6.51 -6.07
CA ASP A 57 11.23 7.92 -6.29
C ASP A 57 12.18 8.16 -7.48
N ARG A 58 12.66 7.08 -8.11
CA ARG A 58 13.60 7.07 -9.22
C ARG A 58 14.84 7.95 -8.98
N ARG A 59 15.34 7.99 -7.74
CA ARG A 59 16.59 8.71 -7.41
C ARG A 59 17.82 8.17 -8.15
N VAL A 60 17.74 6.93 -8.65
CA VAL A 60 18.69 6.33 -9.59
C VAL A 60 17.95 5.53 -10.66
N ASP A 61 18.55 5.38 -11.85
CA ASP A 61 17.96 4.70 -13.01
C ASP A 61 18.11 3.16 -13.01
N THR A 62 18.36 2.56 -11.84
CA THR A 62 18.38 1.10 -11.70
C THR A 62 16.96 0.57 -11.90
N LYS A 63 16.74 -0.13 -13.01
CA LYS A 63 15.48 -0.81 -13.30
C LYS A 63 15.38 -2.12 -12.52
N PHE A 64 14.18 -2.43 -12.08
CA PHE A 64 13.80 -3.66 -11.41
C PHE A 64 12.56 -4.23 -12.09
N TRP A 65 12.69 -5.41 -12.70
CA TRP A 65 11.57 -6.15 -13.27
C TRP A 65 11.38 -7.45 -12.51
N SER A 66 10.13 -7.86 -12.31
CA SER A 66 9.82 -9.09 -11.59
C SER A 66 8.66 -9.86 -12.20
N ALA A 67 8.60 -11.17 -11.93
CA ALA A 67 7.44 -12.02 -12.11
C ALA A 67 7.15 -12.78 -10.82
N GLU A 68 5.98 -12.53 -10.26
CA GLU A 68 5.42 -13.26 -9.13
C GLU A 68 4.43 -14.29 -9.65
N LEU A 69 4.65 -15.57 -9.37
CA LEU A 69 3.73 -16.65 -9.74
C LEU A 69 3.18 -17.34 -8.50
N VAL A 70 1.86 -17.38 -8.39
CA VAL A 70 1.13 -18.12 -7.35
C VAL A 70 0.30 -19.22 -8.02
N THR A 71 0.50 -20.45 -7.59
CA THR A 71 -0.29 -21.61 -8.05
C THR A 71 -1.56 -21.79 -7.22
N PRO A 72 -2.57 -22.55 -7.71
CA PRO A 72 -3.78 -22.84 -6.93
C PRO A 72 -3.50 -23.56 -5.60
N THR A 73 -2.38 -24.28 -5.51
CA THR A 73 -1.95 -25.02 -4.31
C THR A 73 -0.96 -24.24 -3.43
N GLY A 74 -0.74 -22.96 -3.71
CA GLY A 74 0.04 -22.08 -2.83
C GLY A 74 1.57 -22.16 -2.99
N GLN A 75 2.08 -22.73 -4.08
CA GLN A 75 3.48 -22.49 -4.47
C GLN A 75 3.64 -21.05 -4.94
N HIS A 76 4.66 -20.35 -4.43
CA HIS A 76 4.97 -18.96 -4.75
C HIS A 76 6.39 -18.86 -5.31
N ILE A 77 6.52 -18.33 -6.52
CA ILE A 77 7.81 -18.18 -7.21
C ILE A 77 7.98 -16.71 -7.58
N THR A 78 9.06 -16.11 -7.09
CA THR A 78 9.47 -14.76 -7.46
C THR A 78 10.69 -14.85 -8.35
N VAL A 79 10.63 -14.25 -9.53
CA VAL A 79 11.81 -14.01 -10.37
C VAL A 79 12.01 -12.51 -10.43
N SER A 80 13.23 -12.06 -10.14
CA SER A 80 13.60 -10.64 -10.13
C SER A 80 14.83 -10.40 -10.97
N GLU A 81 14.92 -9.25 -11.62
CA GLU A 81 16.10 -8.88 -12.41
C GLU A 81 16.35 -7.37 -12.43
N TRP A 82 17.62 -7.03 -12.64
CA TRP A 82 18.10 -5.64 -12.68
C TRP A 82 18.91 -5.36 -13.95
N ASN A 83 18.88 -4.11 -14.40
CA ASN A 83 19.73 -3.58 -15.47
C ASN A 83 21.16 -3.21 -14.99
N ALA A 84 21.52 -3.62 -13.78
CA ALA A 84 22.83 -3.44 -13.15
C ALA A 84 23.32 -4.78 -12.58
N ALA A 85 24.59 -4.86 -12.19
CA ALA A 85 25.20 -6.08 -11.64
C ALA A 85 24.65 -6.50 -10.25
N GLY A 86 23.70 -5.74 -9.71
CA GLY A 86 23.05 -5.97 -8.42
C GLY A 86 22.03 -4.86 -8.13
N GLU A 87 21.28 -5.04 -7.07
CA GLU A 87 20.21 -4.14 -6.60
C GLU A 87 20.72 -2.74 -6.26
N LYS A 88 21.80 -2.65 -5.45
CA LYS A 88 22.31 -1.39 -4.88
C LYS A 88 23.76 -1.12 -5.28
N ASP A 89 24.09 0.17 -5.42
CA ASP A 89 25.45 0.69 -5.60
C ASP A 89 26.25 0.06 -6.77
N LYS A 90 25.55 -0.47 -7.77
CA LYS A 90 26.13 -0.98 -9.01
C LYS A 90 25.79 -0.05 -10.17
N PRO A 91 26.76 0.27 -11.04
CA PRO A 91 26.48 1.11 -12.19
C PRO A 91 25.51 0.40 -13.16
N VAL A 92 24.57 1.18 -13.69
CA VAL A 92 23.73 0.76 -14.81
C VAL A 92 24.60 0.66 -16.06
N THR A 93 24.62 -0.52 -16.69
CA THR A 93 25.47 -0.78 -17.89
C THR A 93 24.67 -1.33 -19.08
N ARG A 94 23.34 -1.34 -18.95
CA ARG A 94 22.38 -1.72 -20.00
C ARG A 94 21.07 -0.97 -19.76
N THR A 95 20.31 -0.73 -20.82
CA THR A 95 19.06 0.04 -20.74
C THR A 95 18.00 -0.70 -19.92
N ASP A 96 17.77 -1.98 -20.25
CA ASP A 96 16.76 -2.83 -19.63
C ASP A 96 17.37 -4.08 -19.00
N PRO A 97 16.72 -4.67 -17.98
CA PRO A 97 17.04 -6.01 -17.52
C PRO A 97 17.04 -7.05 -18.66
N PRO A 98 17.78 -8.17 -18.52
CA PRO A 98 18.04 -9.09 -19.62
C PRO A 98 16.86 -9.90 -20.14
N LEU A 99 15.82 -10.16 -19.34
CA LEU A 99 14.68 -10.97 -19.74
C LEU A 99 13.50 -10.08 -20.17
N SER A 100 12.81 -10.51 -21.23
CA SER A 100 11.51 -9.93 -21.58
C SER A 100 10.42 -10.38 -20.58
N PRO A 101 9.29 -9.66 -20.48
CA PRO A 101 8.14 -10.08 -19.67
C PRO A 101 7.67 -11.53 -19.93
N ALA A 102 7.73 -11.97 -21.20
CA ALA A 102 7.39 -13.32 -21.58
C ALA A 102 8.44 -14.35 -21.11
N GLN A 103 9.72 -13.99 -21.08
CA GLN A 103 10.78 -14.84 -20.52
C GLN A 103 10.69 -14.92 -19.00
N LEU A 104 10.42 -13.81 -18.30
CA LEU A 104 10.15 -13.79 -16.86
C LEU A 104 9.00 -14.72 -16.51
N THR A 105 7.88 -14.62 -17.24
CA THR A 105 6.73 -15.52 -17.05
C THR A 105 7.11 -16.99 -17.25
N ARG A 106 7.87 -17.31 -18.31
CA ARG A 106 8.31 -18.69 -18.57
C ARG A 106 9.23 -19.21 -17.47
N LEU A 107 10.15 -18.39 -16.98
CA LEU A 107 11.07 -18.76 -15.91
C LEU A 107 10.31 -18.97 -14.59
N ALA A 108 9.39 -18.08 -14.22
CA ALA A 108 8.58 -18.24 -13.02
C ALA A 108 7.66 -19.48 -13.09
N ALA A 109 7.16 -19.82 -14.28
CA ALA A 109 6.26 -20.96 -14.50
C ALA A 109 6.98 -22.32 -14.67
N ALA A 110 8.31 -22.35 -14.65
CA ALA A 110 9.10 -23.55 -14.83
C ALA A 110 8.72 -24.63 -13.80
N LYS A 111 8.56 -25.88 -14.25
CA LYS A 111 8.03 -26.98 -13.41
C LYS A 111 9.02 -27.38 -12.31
N GLU A 112 10.30 -27.13 -12.53
CA GLU A 112 11.42 -27.39 -11.64
C GLU A 112 11.22 -26.69 -10.29
N TRP A 113 10.66 -25.48 -10.28
CA TRP A 113 10.39 -24.74 -9.05
C TRP A 113 9.29 -25.38 -8.20
N ARG A 114 8.36 -26.12 -8.81
CA ARG A 114 7.28 -26.79 -8.08
C ARG A 114 7.83 -27.87 -7.17
N THR A 115 8.85 -28.60 -7.63
CA THR A 115 9.54 -29.60 -6.83
C THR A 115 10.20 -28.95 -5.61
N VAL A 116 10.85 -27.81 -5.80
CA VAL A 116 11.50 -27.05 -4.70
C VAL A 116 10.46 -26.53 -3.71
N ALA A 117 9.40 -25.89 -4.19
CA ALA A 117 8.33 -25.34 -3.35
C ALA A 117 7.60 -26.44 -2.54
N ASN A 118 7.40 -27.63 -3.12
CA ASN A 118 6.75 -28.75 -2.45
C ASN A 118 7.61 -29.38 -1.35
N ALA A 119 8.93 -29.16 -1.37
CA ALA A 119 9.83 -29.62 -0.31
C ALA A 119 9.87 -28.65 0.89
N LEU A 120 9.33 -27.44 0.74
CA LEU A 120 9.22 -26.47 1.82
C LEU A 120 8.03 -26.80 2.74
N PRO A 121 8.11 -26.44 4.04
CA PRO A 121 6.98 -26.56 4.95
C PRO A 121 5.74 -25.85 4.42
N ASP A 122 4.58 -26.33 4.83
CA ASP A 122 3.33 -25.63 4.57
C ASP A 122 3.34 -24.23 5.20
N PRO A 123 2.72 -23.24 4.53
CA PRO A 123 2.67 -21.88 5.05
C PRO A 123 1.82 -21.86 6.31
N LEU A 124 2.20 -21.01 7.26
CA LEU A 124 1.34 -20.70 8.38
C LEU A 124 0.06 -20.03 7.86
N PRO A 125 -1.09 -20.24 8.54
CA PRO A 125 -2.29 -19.50 8.23
C PRO A 125 -2.04 -18.00 8.44
N ASP A 126 -2.68 -17.17 7.61
CA ASP A 126 -2.67 -15.74 7.77
C ASP A 126 -3.17 -15.39 9.17
N PRO A 127 -2.48 -14.50 9.90
CA PRO A 127 -2.97 -14.03 11.18
C PRO A 127 -4.28 -13.28 10.96
N GLU A 128 -5.26 -13.58 11.80
CA GLU A 128 -6.51 -12.81 11.85
C GLU A 128 -6.19 -11.47 12.52
N LEU A 129 -6.11 -10.41 11.72
CA LEU A 129 -5.79 -9.07 12.22
C LEU A 129 -7.09 -8.37 12.68
N PRO A 130 -7.09 -7.73 13.87
CA PRO A 130 -8.18 -6.88 14.29
C PRO A 130 -8.50 -5.82 13.23
N GLY A 131 -9.78 -5.69 12.87
CA GLY A 131 -10.23 -4.73 11.86
C GLY A 131 -10.10 -5.19 10.40
N SER A 132 -9.73 -6.45 10.15
CA SER A 132 -9.68 -7.03 8.80
C SER A 132 -11.05 -7.13 8.11
N ASP A 133 -12.13 -7.14 8.89
CA ASP A 133 -13.53 -7.10 8.47
C ASP A 133 -14.06 -5.67 8.22
N LEU A 134 -13.26 -4.65 8.54
CA LEU A 134 -13.64 -3.27 8.28
C LEU A 134 -13.60 -2.97 6.78
N HIS A 135 -14.44 -2.01 6.40
CA HIS A 135 -14.51 -1.48 5.04
C HIS A 135 -14.10 -0.01 5.05
N ALA A 136 -12.87 0.26 5.50
CA ALA A 136 -12.40 1.63 5.72
C ALA A 136 -12.51 2.51 4.46
N ARG A 137 -12.34 1.93 3.27
CA ARG A 137 -12.46 2.67 2.01
C ARG A 137 -13.90 3.09 1.74
N ALA A 138 -14.88 2.21 1.91
CA ALA A 138 -16.28 2.55 1.69
C ALA A 138 -16.70 3.74 2.57
N HIS A 139 -16.34 3.70 3.85
CA HIS A 139 -16.62 4.78 4.80
C HIS A 139 -15.83 6.06 4.48
N LEU A 140 -14.54 5.96 4.14
CA LEU A 140 -13.74 7.12 3.74
C LEU A 140 -14.41 7.87 2.58
N LEU A 141 -14.81 7.15 1.53
CA LEU A 141 -15.44 7.75 0.36
C LEU A 141 -16.80 8.38 0.66
N ALA A 142 -17.59 7.78 1.55
CA ALA A 142 -18.87 8.32 1.98
C ALA A 142 -18.73 9.61 2.82
N LEU A 143 -17.63 9.73 3.56
CA LEU A 143 -17.36 10.86 4.45
C LEU A 143 -16.63 12.02 3.77
N LEU A 144 -16.11 11.83 2.55
CA LEU A 144 -15.46 12.90 1.79
C LEU A 144 -16.39 14.11 1.60
N PRO A 145 -15.89 15.35 1.81
CA PRO A 145 -16.65 16.55 1.50
C PRO A 145 -17.14 16.61 0.05
N LYS A 146 -18.32 17.21 -0.14
CA LYS A 146 -18.87 17.46 -1.49
C LYS A 146 -17.93 18.37 -2.29
N GLY A 147 -17.90 18.17 -3.61
CA GLY A 147 -17.11 18.98 -4.53
C GLY A 147 -15.70 18.44 -4.81
N LEU A 148 -15.33 17.31 -4.20
CA LEU A 148 -14.07 16.62 -4.46
C LEU A 148 -14.24 15.56 -5.55
N LYS A 149 -13.35 15.57 -6.54
CA LYS A 149 -13.25 14.50 -7.53
C LYS A 149 -12.26 13.44 -7.05
N VAL A 150 -12.72 12.20 -6.88
CA VAL A 150 -11.84 11.07 -6.58
C VAL A 150 -11.16 10.60 -7.87
N THR A 151 -9.83 10.60 -7.89
CA THR A 151 -9.00 10.24 -9.06
C THR A 151 -8.29 8.89 -8.90
N ALA A 152 -8.04 8.46 -7.66
CA ALA A 152 -7.53 7.14 -7.29
C ALA A 152 -8.03 6.76 -5.89
N LYS A 153 -8.00 5.47 -5.55
CA LYS A 153 -8.44 4.91 -4.27
C LYS A 153 -7.85 3.52 -4.04
N SER A 154 -7.68 3.13 -2.78
CA SER A 154 -7.22 1.79 -2.39
C SER A 154 -8.21 0.66 -2.76
N SER A 155 -7.81 -0.59 -2.57
CA SER A 155 -8.74 -1.71 -2.45
C SER A 155 -9.61 -1.60 -1.18
N ASP A 156 -10.65 -2.44 -1.05
CA ASP A 156 -11.66 -2.35 0.03
C ASP A 156 -11.36 -3.27 1.21
N ASP A 157 -10.09 -3.40 1.56
CA ASP A 157 -9.67 -4.48 2.45
C ASP A 157 -9.15 -3.90 3.75
N GLY A 158 -9.93 -4.09 4.82
CA GLY A 158 -9.51 -3.88 6.20
C GLY A 158 -9.64 -2.45 6.73
N ASP A 159 -8.77 -2.17 7.69
CA ASP A 159 -8.75 -0.98 8.53
C ASP A 159 -8.10 0.24 7.88
N PHE A 160 -7.37 0.05 6.79
CA PHE A 160 -6.67 1.10 6.08
C PHE A 160 -7.32 1.41 4.73
N ALA A 161 -7.40 2.71 4.40
CA ALA A 161 -7.77 3.12 3.06
C ALA A 161 -7.16 4.46 2.67
N TYR A 162 -7.16 4.73 1.36
CA TYR A 162 -6.84 6.05 0.86
C TYR A 162 -7.74 6.44 -0.32
N ALA A 163 -7.84 7.75 -0.55
CA ALA A 163 -8.40 8.35 -1.75
C ALA A 163 -7.53 9.52 -2.20
N VAL A 164 -7.27 9.63 -3.50
CA VAL A 164 -6.65 10.81 -4.10
C VAL A 164 -7.75 11.69 -4.64
N VAL A 165 -7.91 12.87 -4.04
CA VAL A 165 -8.95 13.84 -4.39
C VAL A 165 -8.38 15.03 -5.14
N ASP A 166 -9.23 15.67 -5.93
CA ASP A 166 -8.93 16.91 -6.65
C ASP A 166 -10.12 17.88 -6.52
N ASP A 167 -9.86 19.06 -5.98
CA ASP A 167 -10.79 20.17 -5.79
C ASP A 167 -10.67 21.24 -6.91
N GLY A 168 -9.94 20.93 -7.99
CA GLY A 168 -9.68 21.82 -9.10
C GLY A 168 -8.37 22.61 -8.99
N LYS A 169 -7.61 22.45 -7.91
CA LYS A 169 -6.27 23.10 -7.76
C LYS A 169 -5.14 22.08 -7.62
N GLY A 170 -5.35 20.82 -8.02
CA GLY A 170 -4.36 19.75 -7.96
C GLY A 170 -4.73 18.61 -7.03
N LYS A 171 -3.98 17.51 -7.16
CA LYS A 171 -4.23 16.26 -6.42
C LYS A 171 -3.79 16.38 -4.96
N SER A 172 -4.56 15.74 -4.08
CA SER A 172 -4.28 15.62 -2.65
C SER A 172 -4.69 14.23 -2.18
N MET A 173 -3.78 13.51 -1.54
CA MET A 173 -4.04 12.20 -0.98
C MET A 173 -4.64 12.34 0.42
N VAL A 174 -5.67 11.55 0.71
CA VAL A 174 -6.28 11.40 2.03
C VAL A 174 -6.20 9.93 2.41
N GLN A 175 -5.70 9.64 3.60
CA GLN A 175 -5.55 8.29 4.16
C GLN A 175 -6.32 8.17 5.47
N VAL A 176 -6.78 6.96 5.77
CA VAL A 176 -7.39 6.60 7.04
C VAL A 176 -6.83 5.30 7.59
N ASN A 177 -6.65 5.23 8.90
CA ASN A 177 -6.47 3.99 9.66
C ASN A 177 -7.57 3.90 10.73
N VAL A 178 -8.28 2.77 10.79
CA VAL A 178 -9.41 2.51 11.69
C VAL A 178 -9.06 1.34 12.61
N GLN A 179 -8.56 1.62 13.80
CA GLN A 179 -7.99 0.62 14.68
C GLN A 179 -8.93 0.34 15.85
N PRO A 180 -9.42 -0.90 16.04
CA PRO A 180 -10.45 -1.18 17.04
C PRO A 180 -9.94 -1.19 18.49
N ASP A 181 -8.64 -1.40 18.71
CA ASP A 181 -8.05 -1.56 20.04
C ASP A 181 -6.68 -0.87 20.15
N MET A 182 -6.67 0.35 20.69
CA MET A 182 -5.48 1.19 20.78
C MET A 182 -5.31 1.86 22.16
N LEU A 183 -6.01 1.42 23.21
CA LEU A 183 -5.94 2.03 24.55
C LEU A 183 -4.52 2.02 25.11
N ASP A 184 -3.76 0.96 24.87
CA ASP A 184 -2.40 0.80 25.39
C ASP A 184 -1.42 1.84 24.82
N SER A 185 -1.72 2.43 23.66
CA SER A 185 -0.92 3.49 23.03
C SER A 185 -1.45 4.90 23.33
N ALA A 186 -2.49 5.06 24.14
CA ALA A 186 -3.17 6.33 24.30
C ALA A 186 -2.27 7.44 24.88
N ALA A 187 -1.30 7.10 25.74
CA ALA A 187 -0.35 8.06 26.32
C ALA A 187 0.70 8.54 25.30
N ASP A 188 1.13 7.66 24.39
CA ASP A 188 2.11 7.99 23.35
C ASP A 188 1.47 8.81 22.21
N LEU A 189 0.19 8.56 21.93
CA LEU A 189 -0.56 9.19 20.86
C LEU A 189 -1.15 10.55 21.25
N PHE A 190 -1.59 10.69 22.51
CA PHE A 190 -2.30 11.88 23.00
C PHE A 190 -1.59 12.51 24.20
N GLY A 191 -0.81 13.57 23.92
CA GLY A 191 -0.12 14.38 24.93
C GLY A 191 -0.99 15.53 25.48
N SER A 192 -0.36 16.44 26.23
CA SER A 192 -1.00 17.59 26.90
C SER A 192 -1.77 18.52 25.96
N ASP A 193 -1.36 18.58 24.69
CA ASP A 193 -1.95 19.47 23.69
C ASP A 193 -3.14 18.82 22.97
N SER A 194 -3.51 17.60 23.37
CA SER A 194 -4.68 16.89 22.87
C SER A 194 -5.93 17.35 23.59
N GLU A 195 -7.02 17.43 22.86
CA GLU A 195 -8.33 17.72 23.41
C GLU A 195 -9.01 16.43 23.90
N THR A 196 -9.79 16.52 24.97
CA THR A 196 -10.71 15.46 25.38
C THR A 196 -12.14 15.99 25.30
N LEU A 197 -12.97 15.34 24.48
CA LEU A 197 -14.38 15.64 24.33
C LEU A 197 -15.20 15.19 25.55
N PRO A 198 -16.42 15.72 25.75
CA PRO A 198 -17.28 15.33 26.88
C PRO A 198 -17.61 13.84 26.96
N ASP A 199 -17.57 13.12 25.84
CA ASP A 199 -17.80 11.66 25.77
C ASP A 199 -16.53 10.82 26.04
N GLY A 200 -15.42 11.49 26.39
CA GLY A 200 -14.12 10.85 26.64
C GLY A 200 -13.28 10.62 25.40
N THR A 201 -13.77 10.99 24.20
CA THR A 201 -12.98 10.89 22.96
C THR A 201 -11.80 11.86 23.01
N ARG A 202 -10.59 11.34 22.83
CA ARG A 202 -9.36 12.14 22.69
C ARG A 202 -9.17 12.53 21.24
N VAL A 203 -8.73 13.76 21.01
CA VAL A 203 -8.46 14.32 19.68
C VAL A 203 -7.10 15.00 19.68
N ALA A 204 -6.22 14.58 18.78
CA ALA A 204 -4.94 15.24 18.53
C ALA A 204 -4.89 15.73 17.08
N VAL A 205 -4.31 16.91 16.89
CA VAL A 205 -4.10 17.52 15.57
C VAL A 205 -2.61 17.75 15.37
N LYS A 206 -2.08 17.32 14.23
CA LYS A 206 -0.69 17.54 13.84
C LYS A 206 -0.64 18.15 12.44
N GLN A 207 0.21 19.16 12.26
CA GLN A 207 0.51 19.75 10.97
C GLN A 207 2.03 19.87 10.86
N GLY A 208 2.60 19.32 9.81
CA GLY A 208 4.04 19.37 9.64
C GLY A 208 4.51 18.76 8.33
N PRO A 209 5.83 18.59 8.19
CA PRO A 209 6.40 17.83 7.09
C PRO A 209 5.82 16.41 7.06
N GLY A 210 5.54 15.89 5.87
CA GLY A 210 5.29 14.47 5.68
C GLY A 210 6.57 13.66 5.91
N ASP A 211 6.45 12.34 5.92
CA ASP A 211 7.55 11.42 6.26
C ASP A 211 8.82 11.59 5.42
N ARG A 212 8.69 12.16 4.21
CA ARG A 212 9.81 12.44 3.29
C ARG A 212 10.30 13.89 3.28
N GLY A 213 9.65 14.77 4.04
CA GLY A 213 10.10 16.15 4.31
C GLY A 213 9.83 17.19 3.22
N ASP A 214 9.51 16.79 2.00
CA ASP A 214 9.20 17.67 0.85
C ASP A 214 7.71 17.98 0.69
N GLN A 215 6.86 17.22 1.40
CA GLN A 215 5.42 17.39 1.44
C GLN A 215 4.97 17.90 2.80
N VAL A 216 3.75 18.43 2.86
CA VAL A 216 3.06 18.72 4.11
C VAL A 216 2.01 17.64 4.34
N MET A 217 1.99 17.12 5.57
CA MET A 217 1.02 16.17 6.06
C MET A 217 0.27 16.80 7.24
N TRP A 218 -1.05 16.79 7.13
CA TRP A 218 -1.95 17.13 8.23
C TRP A 218 -2.58 15.86 8.76
N THR A 219 -2.74 15.75 10.07
CA THR A 219 -3.33 14.58 10.72
C THR A 219 -4.35 15.02 11.76
N VAL A 220 -5.50 14.36 11.76
CA VAL A 220 -6.44 14.36 12.88
C VAL A 220 -6.54 12.92 13.40
N ASP A 221 -6.14 12.74 14.64
CA ASP A 221 -6.14 11.47 15.35
C ASP A 221 -7.23 11.50 16.42
N THR A 222 -8.12 10.52 16.41
CA THR A 222 -9.23 10.42 17.37
C THR A 222 -9.23 9.05 18.01
N MET A 223 -9.46 9.00 19.31
CA MET A 223 -9.58 7.75 20.06
C MET A 223 -10.73 7.84 21.05
N ARG A 224 -11.72 6.97 20.90
CA ARG A 224 -12.83 6.84 21.84
C ARG A 224 -12.35 6.26 23.16
N ALA A 225 -13.15 6.43 24.21
CA ALA A 225 -12.85 5.91 25.54
C ALA A 225 -12.72 4.37 25.60
N ASP A 226 -13.26 3.66 24.61
CA ASP A 226 -13.17 2.20 24.46
C ASP A 226 -11.99 1.73 23.60
N GLY A 227 -11.11 2.63 23.16
CA GLY A 227 -9.89 2.28 22.39
C GLY A 227 -10.03 2.33 20.89
N LYS A 228 -11.26 2.49 20.38
CA LYS A 228 -11.53 2.64 18.95
C LYS A 228 -10.92 3.93 18.43
N ARG A 229 -9.96 3.81 17.52
CA ARG A 229 -9.16 4.91 17.00
C ARG A 229 -9.40 5.10 15.49
N VAL A 230 -9.60 6.35 15.07
CA VAL A 230 -9.61 6.75 13.66
C VAL A 230 -8.55 7.83 13.46
N VAL A 231 -7.62 7.57 12.55
CA VAL A 231 -6.59 8.53 12.15
C VAL A 231 -6.84 8.92 10.71
N ILE A 232 -7.04 10.20 10.45
CA ILE A 232 -7.14 10.73 9.08
C ILE A 232 -5.93 11.59 8.82
N SER A 233 -5.21 11.28 7.75
CA SER A 233 -4.07 12.06 7.28
C SER A 233 -4.32 12.58 5.87
N ALA A 234 -3.92 13.82 5.59
CA ALA A 234 -4.07 14.45 4.29
C ALA A 234 -2.76 15.09 3.84
N PHE A 235 -2.43 14.92 2.57
CA PHE A 235 -1.18 15.35 1.96
C PHE A 235 -1.44 16.42 0.90
N ASN A 236 -0.49 17.33 0.72
CA ASN A 236 -0.49 18.35 -0.34
C ASN A 236 0.01 17.82 -1.70
N ALA A 237 0.07 16.50 -1.86
CA ALA A 237 0.45 15.79 -3.07
C ALA A 237 -0.51 14.64 -3.38
N GLY A 238 -0.52 14.15 -4.62
CA GLY A 238 -1.35 13.02 -5.04
C GLY A 238 -0.85 11.65 -4.55
N THR A 239 0.43 11.57 -4.19
CA THR A 239 1.08 10.38 -3.61
C THR A 239 2.22 10.85 -2.69
N GLN A 240 2.78 9.95 -1.87
CA GLN A 240 4.00 10.24 -1.09
C GLN A 240 5.30 10.14 -1.92
N ASN A 241 5.21 9.78 -3.21
CA ASN A 241 6.36 9.62 -4.10
C ASN A 241 6.51 10.77 -5.11
N GLU A 242 5.56 11.69 -5.16
CA GLU A 242 5.53 12.82 -6.09
C GLU A 242 5.74 14.14 -5.33
N PRO A 243 6.36 15.17 -5.92
CA PRO A 243 6.45 16.48 -5.28
C PRO A 243 5.08 17.06 -4.92
N ALA A 244 5.06 17.93 -3.91
CA ALA A 244 3.89 18.73 -3.59
C ALA A 244 3.39 19.53 -4.80
N THR A 245 2.07 19.54 -5.02
CA THR A 245 1.45 20.31 -6.13
C THR A 245 0.70 21.55 -5.63
N ARG A 246 0.71 21.76 -4.31
CA ARG A 246 -0.05 22.78 -3.57
C ARG A 246 0.59 22.99 -2.19
N GLU A 247 0.28 24.13 -1.57
CA GLU A 247 0.86 24.48 -0.26
C GLU A 247 0.26 23.67 0.89
N ALA A 248 -1.03 23.31 0.79
CA ALA A 248 -1.78 22.61 1.84
C ALA A 248 -2.63 21.48 1.23
N PRO A 249 -3.03 20.46 2.03
CA PRO A 249 -3.97 19.43 1.59
C PRO A 249 -5.32 20.00 1.14
N ALA A 250 -6.06 19.23 0.31
CA ALA A 250 -7.41 19.61 -0.14
C ALA A 250 -8.42 19.67 1.02
N LEU A 251 -8.19 18.89 2.07
CA LEU A 251 -9.04 18.87 3.26
C LEU A 251 -8.51 19.82 4.32
N THR A 252 -9.42 20.62 4.88
CA THR A 252 -9.16 21.38 6.09
C THR A 252 -9.13 20.48 7.33
N ILE A 253 -8.43 20.92 8.39
CA ILE A 253 -8.46 20.25 9.69
C ILE A 253 -9.90 20.06 10.20
N ALA A 254 -10.78 21.04 10.00
CA ALA A 254 -12.18 20.94 10.42
C ALA A 254 -12.94 19.83 9.67
N GLN A 255 -12.71 19.68 8.37
CA GLN A 255 -13.29 18.59 7.58
C GLN A 255 -12.74 17.24 8.02
N MET A 256 -11.42 17.12 8.17
CA MET A 256 -10.79 15.87 8.63
C MET A 256 -11.28 15.48 10.02
N ARG A 257 -11.43 16.44 10.93
CA ARG A 257 -11.98 16.21 12.26
C ARG A 257 -13.43 15.72 12.22
N LYS A 258 -14.27 16.35 11.38
CA LYS A 258 -15.64 15.89 11.19
C LYS A 258 -15.67 14.45 10.68
N MET A 259 -14.81 14.13 9.71
CA MET A 259 -14.70 12.77 9.18
C MET A 259 -14.23 11.79 10.26
N ALA A 260 -13.19 12.12 11.03
CA ALA A 260 -12.62 11.21 12.03
C ALA A 260 -13.58 10.89 13.18
N LEU A 261 -14.43 11.84 13.56
CA LEU A 261 -15.43 11.69 14.63
C LEU A 261 -16.76 11.07 14.15
N ASP A 262 -16.91 10.77 12.86
CA ASP A 262 -18.19 10.30 12.32
C ASP A 262 -18.57 8.92 12.87
N ALA A 263 -19.87 8.73 13.15
CA ALA A 263 -20.37 7.47 13.69
C ALA A 263 -20.30 6.33 12.67
N LEU A 264 -20.21 6.63 11.37
CA LEU A 264 -20.14 5.63 10.30
C LEU A 264 -18.99 4.65 10.48
N TRP A 265 -17.86 5.06 11.06
CA TRP A 265 -16.71 4.17 11.31
C TRP A 265 -17.05 2.97 12.20
N TRP A 266 -18.12 3.08 12.99
CA TRP A 266 -18.50 2.11 14.01
C TRP A 266 -19.97 1.68 13.87
N SER A 267 -20.61 2.02 12.75
CA SER A 267 -21.96 1.54 12.46
C SER A 267 -21.89 0.11 11.93
N GLY A 268 -22.54 -0.82 12.64
CA GLY A 268 -22.58 -2.25 12.26
C GLY A 268 -21.59 -3.15 13.00
N SER A 269 -20.78 -2.58 13.91
CA SER A 269 -19.91 -3.28 14.87
C SER A 269 -20.53 -3.36 16.26
#